data_AF-A0A838U4Q4-F1
#
_entry.id   AF-A0A838U4Q4-F1
#
_cell.length_a   1.000
_cell.length_b   1.000
_cell.length_c   1.000
_cell.angle_alpha   90.00
_cell.angle_beta   90.00
_cell.angle_gamma   90.00
#
_symmetry.space_group_name_H-M   'P 1'
#
loop_
_entity.id
_entity.type
_entity.pdbx_description
1 polymer ?
#
loop_
_entity_poly.entity_id
_entity_poly.type
_entity_poly.pdbx_seq_one_letter_code
_entity_poly.pdbx_strand_id
1 'polypeptide(L)'
;MKTLFFVSIVSASILASACSSNTAPNVNTATVANKAASNSGAANGTVPAKADDVPAAVKAALPNAQTFTTQHKDLTDAQVASIEKDTGGKVSEKDHHSYLAFSSVDGARTQVGAATVINVAGKELVIVYDNKEGSPVIKEVKAVSLAPAFLSQFTGKGHDDDLLVGADIKPNGLTSDEAAAVTEAIRIDVLSMQALYGKAHAH
;
A
#
# COMPACT_ATOMS: atom_id res chain seq x y z
N MET A 1 47.55 9.70 -2.90
CA MET A 1 48.05 8.31 -2.88
C MET A 1 47.59 7.66 -1.58
N LYS A 2 47.38 6.32 -1.56
CA LYS A 2 47.18 5.47 -0.37
C LYS A 2 45.89 5.74 0.46
N THR A 3 45.08 4.76 0.86
CA THR A 3 44.97 3.34 0.44
C THR A 3 43.52 2.86 0.65
N LEU A 4 43.04 1.95 -0.19
CA LEU A 4 41.78 1.21 0.05
C LEU A 4 42.00 0.02 0.98
N PHE A 5 40.98 -0.35 1.76
CA PHE A 5 40.86 -1.69 2.36
C PHE A 5 39.46 -2.24 2.13
N PHE A 6 39.36 -3.27 1.30
CA PHE A 6 38.22 -4.18 1.24
C PHE A 6 38.45 -5.32 2.23
N VAL A 7 37.40 -5.73 2.96
CA VAL A 7 37.35 -7.03 3.63
C VAL A 7 36.07 -7.71 3.19
N SER A 8 36.21 -8.85 2.52
CA SER A 8 35.09 -9.72 2.13
C SER A 8 35.10 -10.96 3.01
N ILE A 9 33.94 -11.32 3.56
CA ILE A 9 33.76 -12.57 4.31
C ILE A 9 32.74 -13.42 3.55
N VAL A 10 33.26 -14.42 2.84
CA VAL A 10 32.45 -15.52 2.30
C VAL A 10 32.15 -16.48 3.44
N SER A 11 30.91 -16.95 3.55
CA SER A 11 30.52 -18.02 4.48
C SER A 11 29.63 -19.01 3.74
N ALA A 12 30.23 -20.11 3.28
CA ALA A 12 29.53 -21.18 2.60
C ALA A 12 29.11 -22.26 3.61
N SER A 13 27.85 -22.73 3.50
CA SER A 13 27.33 -23.88 4.24
C SER A 13 26.62 -24.81 3.27
N ILE A 14 27.04 -26.07 3.21
CA ILE A 14 26.61 -27.07 2.22
C ILE A 14 26.19 -28.35 2.96
N LEU A 15 24.89 -28.63 3.07
CA LEU A 15 24.27 -29.90 3.48
C LEU A 15 22.77 -29.85 3.14
N ALA A 16 22.06 -30.93 2.78
CA ALA A 16 22.44 -32.20 2.16
C ALA A 16 21.16 -32.84 1.58
N SER A 17 21.26 -33.66 0.52
CA SER A 17 20.09 -34.27 -0.14
C SER A 17 19.55 -35.50 0.60
N ALA A 18 18.23 -35.68 0.59
CA ALA A 18 17.55 -36.95 0.88
C ALA A 18 16.36 -37.14 -0.08
N CYS A 19 16.15 -38.36 -0.56
CA CYS A 19 15.17 -38.69 -1.60
C CYS A 19 14.20 -39.81 -1.17
N SER A 20 13.18 -40.02 -2.01
CA SER A 20 12.48 -41.30 -2.28
C SER A 20 11.11 -41.57 -1.64
N SER A 21 10.09 -41.47 -2.51
CA SER A 21 9.21 -42.58 -2.92
C SER A 21 8.18 -43.20 -1.95
N ASN A 22 6.91 -43.12 -2.35
CA ASN A 22 5.77 -43.87 -1.82
C ASN A 22 5.88 -45.39 -2.10
N THR A 23 5.24 -46.22 -1.26
CA THR A 23 4.29 -47.32 -1.64
C THR A 23 3.68 -47.95 -0.36
N ALA A 24 2.42 -48.42 -0.42
CA ALA A 24 1.68 -49.10 0.67
C ALA A 24 1.32 -50.56 0.29
N PRO A 25 0.89 -51.46 1.22
CA PRO A 25 -0.47 -51.48 1.80
C PRO A 25 -0.42 -51.76 3.35
N ASN A 26 -1.36 -52.33 4.13
CA ASN A 26 -2.69 -52.99 3.97
C ASN A 26 -3.44 -52.82 5.34
N VAL A 27 -4.68 -52.30 5.47
CA VAL A 27 -6.04 -52.88 5.27
C VAL A 27 -6.62 -53.71 6.45
N ASN A 28 -7.94 -53.55 6.67
CA ASN A 28 -8.88 -54.23 7.61
C ASN A 28 -8.92 -53.77 9.08
N THR A 29 -10.09 -53.52 9.72
CA THR A 29 -11.47 -53.28 9.22
C THR A 29 -12.35 -52.67 10.33
N ALA A 30 -13.18 -51.66 10.04
CA ALA A 30 -14.34 -51.27 10.86
C ALA A 30 -15.37 -50.44 10.05
N THR A 31 -16.43 -51.08 9.57
CA THR A 31 -17.66 -50.48 8.98
C THR A 31 -18.51 -49.84 10.10
N VAL A 32 -19.42 -48.86 9.93
CA VAL A 32 -20.16 -48.21 8.80
C VAL A 32 -20.20 -46.68 9.07
N ALA A 33 -20.77 -45.72 8.30
CA ALA A 33 -21.72 -45.66 7.17
C ALA A 33 -21.39 -44.39 6.30
N ASN A 34 -21.80 -44.14 5.05
CA ASN A 34 -23.15 -43.98 4.42
C ASN A 34 -23.96 -42.78 4.99
N LYS A 35 -24.36 -41.72 4.25
CA LYS A 35 -24.33 -41.34 2.81
C LYS A 35 -24.37 -39.77 2.79
N ALA A 36 -24.06 -38.99 1.75
CA ALA A 36 -23.82 -39.25 0.33
C ALA A 36 -22.81 -38.24 -0.27
N ALA A 37 -22.24 -38.56 -1.43
CA ALA A 37 -21.61 -37.58 -2.32
C ALA A 37 -22.59 -37.17 -3.42
N SER A 38 -22.59 -35.89 -3.81
CA SER A 38 -23.35 -35.36 -4.94
C SER A 38 -22.45 -34.52 -5.84
N ASN A 39 -22.24 -34.99 -7.07
CA ASN A 39 -21.52 -34.23 -8.11
C ASN A 39 -22.53 -33.38 -8.89
N SER A 40 -22.47 -32.07 -8.70
CA SER A 40 -23.17 -31.04 -9.49
C SER A 40 -22.40 -29.74 -9.23
N GLY A 41 -22.00 -28.95 -10.21
CA GLY A 41 -22.74 -28.60 -11.42
C GLY A 41 -23.03 -27.10 -11.31
N ALA A 42 -22.61 -26.31 -12.30
CA ALA A 42 -22.40 -24.89 -12.09
C ALA A 42 -23.67 -24.11 -11.69
N ALA A 43 -23.55 -23.31 -10.62
CA ALA A 43 -24.43 -22.18 -10.34
C ALA A 43 -23.55 -20.94 -10.15
N ASN A 44 -23.80 -19.90 -10.95
CA ASN A 44 -23.04 -18.65 -10.90
C ASN A 44 -23.46 -17.83 -9.66
N GLY A 45 -22.98 -18.25 -8.49
CA GLY A 45 -23.23 -17.60 -7.22
C GLY A 45 -22.52 -16.25 -7.15
N THR A 46 -23.14 -15.21 -7.70
CA THR A 46 -22.76 -13.82 -7.43
C THR A 46 -22.89 -13.58 -5.92
N VAL A 47 -21.77 -13.68 -5.20
CA VAL A 47 -21.65 -13.18 -3.83
C VAL A 47 -22.15 -11.73 -3.87
N PRO A 48 -23.19 -11.37 -3.09
CA PRO A 48 -23.67 -10.00 -3.07
C PRO A 48 -22.49 -9.09 -2.74
N ALA A 49 -22.25 -8.08 -3.59
CA ALA A 49 -21.12 -7.18 -3.41
C ALA A 49 -21.19 -6.61 -1.99
N LYS A 50 -20.17 -6.89 -1.17
CA LYS A 50 -20.06 -6.40 0.19
C LYS A 50 -20.14 -4.87 0.11
N ALA A 51 -21.17 -4.28 0.70
CA ALA A 51 -21.49 -2.86 0.52
C ALA A 51 -20.25 -1.99 0.75
N ASP A 52 -19.99 -1.04 -0.16
CA ASP A 52 -18.68 -0.40 -0.33
C ASP A 52 -17.99 -0.02 0.98
N ASP A 53 -17.06 -0.88 1.40
CA ASP A 53 -16.29 -0.84 2.66
C ASP A 53 -15.17 0.22 2.60
N VAL A 54 -15.54 1.36 2.03
CA VAL A 54 -14.72 2.51 1.70
C VAL A 54 -15.03 3.59 2.73
N PRO A 55 -14.04 4.09 3.49
CA PRO A 55 -14.26 5.02 4.59
C PRO A 55 -15.06 6.26 4.19
N ALA A 56 -15.87 6.76 5.13
CA ALA A 56 -16.66 7.98 4.92
C ALA A 56 -15.77 9.20 4.58
N ALA A 57 -14.57 9.26 5.17
CA ALA A 57 -13.57 10.28 4.86
C ALA A 57 -13.07 10.20 3.40
N VAL A 58 -12.89 9.00 2.84
CA VAL A 58 -12.52 8.80 1.42
C VAL A 58 -13.66 9.23 0.49
N LYS A 59 -14.90 8.87 0.82
CA LYS A 59 -16.10 9.29 0.07
C LYS A 59 -16.28 10.82 0.08
N ALA A 60 -15.99 11.47 1.22
CA ALA A 60 -15.98 12.93 1.34
C ALA A 60 -14.76 13.60 0.67
N ALA A 61 -13.63 12.89 0.58
CA ALA A 61 -12.44 13.38 -0.09
C ALA A 61 -12.61 13.44 -1.62
N LEU A 62 -13.30 12.46 -2.21
CA LEU A 62 -13.50 12.29 -3.66
C LEU A 62 -14.99 12.41 -4.06
N PRO A 63 -15.63 13.60 -3.91
CA PRO A 63 -17.08 13.78 -4.10
C PRO A 63 -17.57 13.59 -5.55
N ASN A 64 -16.66 13.60 -6.54
CA ASN A 64 -17.00 13.39 -7.96
C ASN A 64 -17.03 11.90 -8.34
N ALA A 65 -16.74 10.99 -7.40
CA ALA A 65 -16.78 9.55 -7.59
C ALA A 65 -18.23 9.03 -7.53
N GLN A 66 -18.61 8.23 -8.53
CA GLN A 66 -19.87 7.48 -8.53
C GLN A 66 -19.70 6.07 -7.97
N THR A 67 -18.50 5.48 -8.16
CA THR A 67 -18.14 4.14 -7.68
C THR A 67 -16.69 4.13 -7.22
N PHE A 68 -16.36 3.22 -6.32
CA PHE A 68 -14.99 3.01 -5.83
C PHE A 68 -14.53 1.58 -6.16
N THR A 69 -13.24 1.32 -6.00
CA THR A 69 -12.68 -0.03 -5.98
C THR A 69 -11.48 -0.04 -5.05
N THR A 70 -11.63 -0.71 -3.90
CA THR A 70 -10.53 -0.96 -2.97
C THR A 70 -9.52 -1.93 -3.59
N GLN A 71 -8.23 -1.64 -3.48
CA GLN A 71 -7.15 -2.58 -3.73
C GLN A 71 -6.32 -2.75 -2.46
N HIS A 72 -5.91 -4.01 -2.27
CA HIS A 72 -4.96 -4.47 -1.26
C HIS A 72 -3.72 -4.96 -2.00
N LYS A 73 -2.53 -4.57 -1.56
CA LYS A 73 -1.25 -4.94 -2.19
C LYS A 73 -0.14 -4.97 -1.16
N ASP A 74 0.45 -6.14 -0.95
CA ASP A 74 1.65 -6.27 -0.12
C ASP A 74 2.88 -5.61 -0.74
N LEU A 75 3.56 -4.77 0.03
CA LEU A 75 4.95 -4.38 -0.22
C LEU A 75 5.89 -5.58 0.02
N THR A 76 6.72 -5.89 -0.97
CA THR A 76 7.81 -6.88 -0.81
C THR A 76 8.87 -6.37 0.17
N ASP A 77 9.63 -7.27 0.80
CA ASP A 77 10.72 -6.91 1.71
C ASP A 77 11.76 -5.98 1.06
N ALA A 78 11.98 -6.11 -0.25
CA ALA A 78 12.88 -5.23 -1.00
C ALA A 78 12.32 -3.80 -1.18
N GLN A 79 11.01 -3.65 -1.41
CA GLN A 79 10.35 -2.34 -1.47
C GLN A 79 10.34 -1.69 -0.08
N VAL A 80 9.99 -2.43 0.97
CA VAL A 80 10.07 -1.97 2.37
C VAL A 80 11.48 -1.49 2.69
N ALA A 81 12.51 -2.29 2.41
CA ALA A 81 13.90 -1.93 2.69
C ALA A 81 14.39 -0.68 1.92
N SER A 82 13.87 -0.39 0.72
CA SER A 82 14.14 0.89 0.05
C SER A 82 13.41 2.03 0.74
N ILE A 83 12.09 1.90 0.98
CA ILE A 83 11.27 2.95 1.60
C ILE A 83 11.84 3.35 2.97
N GLU A 84 12.22 2.39 3.82
CA GLU A 84 12.85 2.68 5.13
C GLU A 84 14.24 3.33 4.99
N LYS A 85 15.05 2.93 4.00
CA LYS A 85 16.35 3.54 3.72
C LYS A 85 16.22 4.99 3.23
N ASP A 86 15.24 5.24 2.37
CA ASP A 86 15.09 6.52 1.67
C ASP A 86 14.30 7.54 2.53
N THR A 87 13.46 7.07 3.45
CA THR A 87 12.76 7.90 4.45
C THR A 87 13.51 8.06 5.76
N GLY A 88 14.23 7.03 6.21
CA GLY A 88 14.73 6.90 7.59
C GLY A 88 13.72 6.29 8.57
N GLY A 89 12.44 6.19 8.17
CA GLY A 89 11.33 5.73 9.00
C GLY A 89 11.11 4.23 8.94
N LYS A 90 9.97 3.78 9.49
CA LYS A 90 9.55 2.38 9.54
C LYS A 90 8.20 2.15 8.90
N VAL A 91 8.13 1.15 8.01
CA VAL A 91 6.88 0.74 7.37
C VAL A 91 6.14 -0.19 8.34
N SER A 92 5.09 0.32 8.99
CA SER A 92 4.35 -0.42 10.02
C SER A 92 3.53 -1.59 9.47
N GLU A 93 3.01 -1.46 8.25
CA GLU A 93 2.10 -2.40 7.62
C GLU A 93 2.50 -2.62 6.16
N LYS A 94 2.45 -3.88 5.69
CA LYS A 94 2.80 -4.24 4.30
C LYS A 94 1.62 -4.19 3.34
N ASP A 95 0.40 -4.50 3.81
CA ASP A 95 -0.81 -4.48 2.96
C ASP A 95 -1.25 -3.02 2.71
N HIS A 96 -0.88 -2.50 1.55
CA HIS A 96 -1.19 -1.14 1.16
C HIS A 96 -2.63 -1.02 0.65
N HIS A 97 -3.45 -0.31 1.42
CA HIS A 97 -4.86 -0.09 1.15
C HIS A 97 -5.07 1.17 0.29
N SER A 98 -5.49 1.00 -0.96
CA SER A 98 -5.84 2.13 -1.85
C SER A 98 -7.27 2.05 -2.36
N TYR A 99 -7.91 3.21 -2.51
CA TYR A 99 -9.30 3.37 -2.94
C TYR A 99 -9.34 4.09 -4.28
N LEU A 100 -9.50 3.35 -5.37
CA LEU A 100 -9.57 3.93 -6.71
C LEU A 100 -10.97 4.47 -6.97
N ALA A 101 -11.08 5.76 -7.28
CA ALA A 101 -12.36 6.44 -7.50
C ALA A 101 -12.69 6.55 -8.99
N PHE A 102 -13.94 6.23 -9.35
CA PHE A 102 -14.40 6.26 -10.74
C PHE A 102 -15.70 7.04 -10.90
N SER A 103 -15.82 7.73 -12.04
CA SER A 103 -17.05 8.40 -12.46
C SER A 103 -17.46 7.90 -13.85
N SER A 104 -18.76 7.77 -14.08
CA SER A 104 -19.33 7.43 -15.39
C SER A 104 -19.97 8.69 -15.97
N VAL A 105 -19.14 9.53 -16.59
CA VAL A 105 -19.59 10.65 -17.42
C VAL A 105 -19.68 10.14 -18.85
N ASP A 106 -20.73 10.53 -19.58
CA ASP A 106 -21.00 10.11 -20.97
C ASP A 106 -20.99 8.57 -21.19
N GLY A 107 -21.30 7.80 -20.14
CA GLY A 107 -21.33 6.34 -20.16
C GLY A 107 -19.96 5.64 -20.07
N ALA A 108 -18.86 6.38 -20.08
CA ALA A 108 -17.50 5.83 -19.94
C ALA A 108 -17.05 5.89 -18.48
N ARG A 109 -16.75 4.72 -17.88
CA ARG A 109 -16.16 4.64 -16.53
C ARG A 109 -14.70 5.12 -16.57
N THR A 110 -14.47 6.37 -16.17
CA THR A 110 -13.14 6.97 -16.05
C THR A 110 -12.67 6.98 -14.59
N GLN A 111 -11.37 6.84 -14.35
CA GLN A 111 -10.81 7.04 -13.01
C GLN A 111 -10.65 8.55 -12.75
N VAL A 112 -11.18 9.04 -11.63
CA VAL A 112 -11.17 10.46 -11.24
C VAL A 112 -10.24 10.78 -10.06
N GLY A 113 -9.53 9.76 -9.56
CA GLY A 113 -8.49 9.87 -8.55
C GLY A 113 -8.19 8.53 -7.89
N ALA A 114 -7.29 8.55 -6.91
CA ALA A 114 -7.14 7.51 -5.90
C ALA A 114 -7.04 8.15 -4.52
N ALA A 115 -7.30 7.40 -3.46
CA ALA A 115 -6.99 7.82 -2.10
C ALA A 115 -6.39 6.68 -1.27
N THR A 116 -5.60 7.04 -0.27
CA THR A 116 -5.13 6.16 0.81
C THR A 116 -5.64 6.70 2.14
N VAL A 117 -5.58 5.89 3.19
CA VAL A 117 -5.88 6.32 4.56
C VAL A 117 -4.76 5.84 5.47
N ILE A 118 -4.13 6.77 6.18
CA ILE A 118 -3.06 6.47 7.14
C ILE A 118 -3.44 7.00 8.53
N ASN A 119 -2.96 6.33 9.59
CA ASN A 119 -3.11 6.80 10.96
C ASN A 119 -1.76 7.22 11.54
N VAL A 120 -1.66 8.46 12.04
CA VAL A 120 -0.44 9.00 12.65
C VAL A 120 -0.79 9.58 14.00
N ALA A 121 -0.20 9.03 15.08
CA ALA A 121 -0.45 9.45 16.46
C ALA A 121 -1.95 9.51 16.84
N GLY A 122 -2.77 8.60 16.32
CA GLY A 122 -4.23 8.56 16.56
C GLY A 122 -5.05 9.50 15.66
N LYS A 123 -4.41 10.19 14.71
CA LYS A 123 -5.08 11.06 13.72
C LYS A 123 -5.22 10.31 12.40
N GLU A 124 -6.42 10.29 11.84
CA GLU A 124 -6.67 9.79 10.49
C GLU A 124 -6.33 10.88 9.45
N LEU A 125 -5.56 10.52 8.42
CA LEU A 125 -5.30 11.34 7.25
C LEU A 125 -5.74 10.58 6.00
N VAL A 126 -6.48 11.26 5.12
CA VAL A 126 -6.77 10.80 3.76
C VAL A 126 -5.85 11.55 2.81
N ILE A 127 -4.98 10.83 2.10
CA ILE A 127 -4.14 11.41 1.03
C ILE A 127 -4.84 11.09 -0.29
N VAL A 128 -5.11 12.13 -1.09
CA VAL A 128 -5.73 11.99 -2.41
C VAL A 128 -4.66 12.14 -3.47
N TYR A 129 -4.67 11.25 -4.46
CA TYR A 129 -3.70 11.18 -5.54
C TYR A 129 -4.35 11.40 -6.91
N ASP A 130 -3.68 12.19 -7.73
CA ASP A 130 -3.84 12.18 -9.19
C ASP A 130 -2.70 11.34 -9.82
N ASN A 131 -2.89 10.90 -11.06
CA ASN A 131 -1.83 10.25 -11.85
C ASN A 131 -1.19 11.28 -12.79
N LYS A 132 0.12 11.43 -12.73
CA LYS A 132 0.92 12.24 -13.65
C LYS A 132 1.91 11.34 -14.38
N GLU A 133 1.73 11.18 -15.69
CA GLU A 133 2.63 10.45 -16.61
C GLU A 133 2.90 8.97 -16.25
N GLY A 134 2.04 8.38 -15.40
CA GLY A 134 2.17 7.02 -14.89
C GLY A 134 2.54 6.94 -13.40
N SER A 135 2.82 8.05 -12.73
CA SER A 135 3.22 8.07 -11.31
C SER A 135 2.20 8.82 -10.43
N PRO A 136 1.97 8.38 -9.18
CA PRO A 136 1.11 9.08 -8.22
C PRO A 136 1.73 10.41 -7.77
N VAL A 137 0.90 11.45 -7.72
CA VAL A 137 1.21 12.79 -7.19
C VAL A 137 0.09 13.21 -6.25
N ILE A 138 0.44 13.78 -5.09
CA ILE A 138 -0.55 14.24 -4.10
C ILE A 138 -1.37 15.38 -4.72
N LYS A 139 -2.69 15.16 -4.82
CA LYS A 139 -3.68 16.18 -5.13
C LYS A 139 -3.93 17.07 -3.91
N GLU A 140 -4.19 16.45 -2.77
CA GLU A 140 -4.50 17.09 -1.49
C GLU A 140 -4.34 16.09 -0.33
N VAL A 141 -4.17 16.60 0.89
CA VAL A 141 -4.23 15.80 2.12
C VAL A 141 -5.33 16.35 3.01
N LYS A 142 -6.20 15.48 3.54
CA LYS A 142 -7.37 15.82 4.35
C LYS A 142 -7.29 15.14 5.71
N ALA A 143 -7.32 15.93 6.79
CA ALA A 143 -7.37 15.43 8.16
C ALA A 143 -8.13 16.42 9.05
N VAL A 144 -8.97 15.93 9.95
CA VAL A 144 -9.88 16.77 10.79
C VAL A 144 -9.12 17.53 11.88
N SER A 145 -8.00 16.99 12.35
CA SER A 145 -7.26 17.44 13.53
C SER A 145 -5.86 18.00 13.24
N LEU A 146 -5.61 18.45 12.01
CA LEU A 146 -4.35 19.05 11.56
C LEU A 146 -4.62 20.39 10.85
N ALA A 147 -3.64 21.30 10.87
CA ALA A 147 -3.78 22.63 10.29
C ALA A 147 -3.84 22.57 8.75
N PRO A 148 -4.86 23.16 8.08
CA PRO A 148 -4.93 23.16 6.61
C PRO A 148 -3.70 23.79 5.93
N ALA A 149 -3.10 24.82 6.54
CA ALA A 149 -1.88 25.47 6.06
C ALA A 149 -0.61 24.60 6.21
N PHE A 150 -0.65 23.54 7.04
CA PHE A 150 0.38 22.51 7.06
C PHE A 150 0.15 21.51 5.91
N LEU A 151 -1.09 21.00 5.78
CA LEU A 151 -1.48 19.99 4.79
C LEU A 151 -1.37 20.49 3.32
N SER A 152 -1.59 21.78 3.06
CA SER A 152 -1.50 22.35 1.72
C SER A 152 -0.09 22.36 1.13
N GLN A 153 0.95 22.12 1.93
CA GLN A 153 2.35 22.05 1.47
C GLN A 153 2.68 20.73 0.72
N PHE A 154 1.81 19.73 0.83
CA PHE A 154 1.98 18.43 0.18
C PHE A 154 1.35 18.37 -1.22
N THR A 155 0.41 19.26 -1.55
CA THR A 155 -0.22 19.32 -2.88
C THR A 155 0.82 19.56 -3.98
N GLY A 156 0.76 18.73 -5.03
CA GLY A 156 1.67 18.76 -6.18
C GLY A 156 2.94 17.92 -6.02
N LYS A 157 3.21 17.38 -4.83
CA LYS A 157 4.42 16.58 -4.56
C LYS A 157 4.26 15.10 -4.93
N GLY A 158 5.34 14.51 -5.45
CA GLY A 158 5.46 13.08 -5.78
C GLY A 158 6.55 12.37 -4.97
N HIS A 159 7.04 11.26 -5.48
CA HIS A 159 8.13 10.46 -4.89
C HIS A 159 9.52 11.05 -5.14
N ASP A 160 9.69 11.85 -6.20
CA ASP A 160 10.92 12.59 -6.52
C ASP A 160 11.07 13.86 -5.65
N ASP A 161 10.05 14.23 -4.86
CA ASP A 161 10.04 15.43 -4.03
C ASP A 161 10.66 15.19 -2.65
N ASP A 162 11.57 16.08 -2.25
CA ASP A 162 11.97 16.18 -0.85
C ASP A 162 10.82 16.68 0.04
N LEU A 163 10.77 16.09 1.23
CA LEU A 163 9.74 16.23 2.25
C LEU A 163 10.41 16.31 3.62
N LEU A 164 11.38 17.22 3.78
CA LEU A 164 12.11 17.41 5.03
C LEU A 164 11.49 18.55 5.85
N VAL A 165 11.10 18.27 7.09
CA VAL A 165 10.55 19.29 7.99
C VAL A 165 11.63 20.30 8.36
N GLY A 166 11.25 21.59 8.35
CA GLY A 166 12.17 22.71 8.53
C GLY A 166 12.79 23.20 7.21
N ALA A 167 13.05 22.32 6.24
CA ALA A 167 13.49 22.69 4.90
C ALA A 167 12.29 22.93 3.96
N ASP A 168 11.63 21.88 3.50
CA ASP A 168 10.56 21.89 2.50
C ASP A 168 9.19 22.09 3.15
N ILE A 169 8.96 21.43 4.28
CA ILE A 169 7.69 21.46 5.02
C ILE A 169 7.86 22.28 6.30
N LYS A 170 7.06 23.33 6.49
CA LYS A 170 7.04 24.13 7.73
C LYS A 170 5.93 23.62 8.67
N PRO A 171 6.14 23.53 9.99
CA PRO A 171 5.13 22.97 10.91
C PRO A 171 3.77 23.69 10.94
N ASN A 172 3.70 24.97 10.57
CA ASN A 172 2.45 25.74 10.32
C ASN A 172 1.31 25.52 11.34
N GLY A 173 1.65 25.45 12.63
CA GLY A 173 0.72 25.30 13.76
C GLY A 173 0.84 23.98 14.52
N LEU A 174 1.53 22.97 13.97
CA LEU A 174 1.90 21.73 14.66
C LEU A 174 3.18 21.92 15.48
N THR A 175 3.48 20.99 16.38
CA THR A 175 4.83 20.90 16.99
C THR A 175 5.85 20.38 15.97
N SER A 176 7.15 20.50 16.25
CA SER A 176 8.19 19.96 15.36
C SER A 176 8.09 18.45 15.20
N ASP A 177 7.83 17.73 16.29
CA ASP A 177 7.79 16.26 16.33
C ASP A 177 6.51 15.74 15.65
N GLU A 178 5.39 16.43 15.85
CA GLU A 178 4.11 16.11 15.20
C GLU A 178 4.19 16.37 13.68
N ALA A 179 4.78 17.50 13.28
CA ALA A 179 5.05 17.80 11.88
C ALA A 179 5.99 16.76 11.25
N ALA A 180 7.04 16.33 11.96
CA ALA A 180 7.96 15.30 11.51
C ALA A 180 7.24 13.96 11.28
N ALA A 181 6.55 13.42 12.29
CA ALA A 181 5.85 12.14 12.20
C ALA A 181 4.78 12.11 11.08
N VAL A 182 4.04 13.21 10.89
CA VAL A 182 3.06 13.29 9.80
C VAL A 182 3.73 13.39 8.43
N THR A 183 4.80 14.17 8.31
CA THR A 183 5.53 14.32 7.04
C THR A 183 6.21 13.01 6.62
N GLU A 184 6.82 12.31 7.58
CA GLU A 184 7.43 10.98 7.41
C GLU A 184 6.41 9.95 6.95
N ALA A 185 5.24 9.86 7.61
CA ALA A 185 4.20 8.91 7.24
C ALA A 185 3.60 9.21 5.85
N ILE A 186 3.41 10.49 5.48
CA ILE A 186 3.00 10.86 4.12
C ILE A 186 4.08 10.47 3.10
N ARG A 187 5.37 10.67 3.41
CA ARG A 187 6.48 10.28 2.53
C ARG A 187 6.53 8.76 2.34
N ILE A 188 6.32 7.97 3.41
CA ILE A 188 6.21 6.51 3.34
C ILE A 188 5.04 6.09 2.44
N ASP A 189 3.86 6.69 2.58
CA ASP A 189 2.69 6.37 1.74
C ASP A 189 2.91 6.72 0.26
N VAL A 190 3.51 7.87 -0.03
CA VAL A 190 3.88 8.29 -1.40
C VAL A 190 4.85 7.30 -2.05
N LEU A 191 5.91 6.88 -1.35
CA LEU A 191 6.86 5.90 -1.87
C LEU A 191 6.23 4.50 -2.00
N SER A 192 5.31 4.12 -1.11
CA SER A 192 4.52 2.88 -1.20
C SER A 192 3.62 2.88 -2.43
N MET A 193 2.88 3.97 -2.65
CA MET A 193 2.06 4.20 -3.83
C MET A 193 2.89 4.16 -5.13
N GLN A 194 4.07 4.80 -5.14
CA GLN A 194 4.99 4.74 -6.27
C GLN A 194 5.48 3.30 -6.52
N ALA A 195 5.90 2.58 -5.48
CA ALA A 195 6.42 1.21 -5.59
C ALA A 195 5.38 0.19 -6.07
N LEU A 196 4.08 0.44 -5.84
CA LEU A 196 2.99 -0.49 -6.12
C LEU A 196 2.10 -0.13 -7.32
N TYR A 197 2.04 1.15 -7.69
CA TYR A 197 1.15 1.67 -8.74
C TYR A 197 1.84 2.63 -9.71
N GLY A 198 3.03 3.14 -9.36
CA GLY A 198 3.83 3.97 -10.24
C GLY A 198 4.43 3.18 -11.40
N LYS A 199 4.66 3.87 -12.52
CA LYS A 199 5.43 3.35 -13.65
C LYS A 199 6.86 3.04 -13.20
N ALA A 200 7.44 1.95 -13.71
CA ALA A 200 8.85 1.63 -13.42
C ALA A 200 9.79 2.75 -13.90
N HIS A 201 10.66 3.23 -13.02
CA HIS A 201 11.65 4.26 -13.34
C HIS A 201 12.85 3.63 -14.05
N ALA A 202 13.31 4.28 -15.12
CA ALA A 202 14.59 3.99 -15.73
C ALA A 202 15.66 4.77 -14.94
N HIS A 203 16.36 4.06 -14.05
CA HIS A 203 17.56 4.54 -13.35
C HIS A 203 18.81 4.35 -14.22
#